data_AF-M2SU54-F1
#
_entry.id   AF-M2SU54-F1
#
_cell.length_a   1.000
_cell.length_b   1.000
_cell.length_c   1.000
_cell.angle_alpha   90.00
_cell.angle_beta   90.00
_cell.angle_gamma   90.00
#
_symmetry.space_group_name_H-M   'P 1'
#
loop_
_entity.id
_entity.type
_entity.pdbx_description
1 polymer ?
#
loop_
_entity_poly.entity_id
_entity_poly.type
_entity_poly.pdbx_seq_one_letter_code
_entity_poly.pdbx_strand_id
1 'polypeptide(L)'
;MVADSESDDHNFQLRIQPRSGFTNRLLTHNLYRTTELSAFIEGPYGQGFDLRDFGTVVLFASGIGIVGHLAFVQKLIRDHRQSKTKTRDLLLVWHVDDKYQLDLVWEVMNTILRKDDLPGAVTNKNTSIPSRSGKIDRYLGGSATEESPGVRPAPHGENANVYIYGDYDILNEAGNAVLYRRSGSRIAEVKGEPNVGQIISDVLNTRVGRLAICGKLCHSLSLH
;
A
#
# COMPACT_ATOMS: atom_id res chain seq x y z
N MET A 1 4.15 -8.51 7.93
CA MET A 1 3.69 -8.29 9.31
C MET A 1 3.28 -6.84 9.42
N VAL A 2 2.06 -6.56 9.86
CA VAL A 2 1.55 -5.22 10.13
C VAL A 2 1.20 -5.21 11.61
N ALA A 3 1.86 -4.34 12.38
CA ALA A 3 1.53 -4.14 13.78
C ALA A 3 0.45 -3.06 13.85
N ASP A 4 -0.73 -3.42 14.31
CA ASP A 4 -1.79 -2.46 14.59
C ASP A 4 -1.75 -2.17 16.09
N SER A 5 -1.19 -1.01 16.45
CA SER A 5 -1.14 -0.57 17.86
C SER A 5 -1.87 0.75 17.98
N GLU A 6 -3.20 0.68 17.92
CA GLU A 6 -4.09 1.78 18.35
C GLU A 6 -4.86 1.45 19.64
N SER A 7 -4.74 0.22 20.16
CA SER A 7 -5.23 -0.20 21.48
C SER A 7 -4.09 -0.79 22.33
N ASP A 8 -4.28 -0.86 23.65
CA ASP A 8 -3.36 -1.51 24.61
C ASP A 8 -3.20 -3.03 24.41
N ASP A 9 -3.84 -3.61 23.39
CA ASP A 9 -3.64 -5.00 23.01
C ASP A 9 -2.38 -5.16 22.16
N HIS A 10 -1.48 -6.04 22.59
CA HIS A 10 -0.29 -6.45 21.86
C HIS A 10 -0.64 -7.39 20.68
N ASN A 11 -1.48 -6.91 19.77
CA ASN A 11 -1.90 -7.65 18.59
C ASN A 11 -0.94 -7.37 17.41
N PHE A 12 -0.47 -8.42 16.76
CA PHE A 12 0.29 -8.31 15.51
C PHE A 12 -0.41 -9.12 14.42
N GLN A 13 -0.42 -8.59 13.21
CA GLN A 13 -1.02 -9.27 12.06
C GLN A 13 0.06 -9.79 11.11
N LEU A 14 -0.03 -11.08 10.78
CA LEU A 14 0.81 -11.70 9.75
C LEU A 14 -0.04 -12.06 8.54
N ARG A 15 0.33 -11.50 7.37
CA ARG A 15 -0.26 -11.88 6.09
C ARG A 15 0.67 -12.90 5.43
N ILE A 16 0.18 -14.10 5.19
CA ILE A 16 0.95 -15.23 4.66
C ILE A 16 0.36 -15.59 3.29
N GLN A 17 1.18 -15.51 2.24
CA GLN A 17 0.80 -16.07 0.94
C GLN A 17 1.01 -17.59 0.97
N PRO A 18 -0.01 -18.40 0.64
CA PRO A 18 0.14 -19.83 0.46
C PRO A 18 1.15 -20.13 -0.64
N ARG A 19 2.19 -20.88 -0.26
CA ARG A 19 3.13 -21.56 -1.16
C ARG A 19 3.06 -23.06 -0.93
N SER A 20 3.62 -23.83 -1.87
CA SER A 20 3.76 -25.29 -1.74
C SER A 20 4.38 -25.69 -0.39
N GLY A 21 3.86 -26.74 0.23
CA GLY A 21 4.35 -27.24 1.52
C GLY A 21 3.60 -26.63 2.71
N PHE A 22 4.34 -26.11 3.70
CA PHE A 22 3.81 -25.74 5.03
C PHE A 22 2.70 -24.69 4.97
N THR A 23 2.90 -23.60 4.22
CA THR A 23 1.94 -22.49 4.15
C THR A 23 0.63 -22.88 3.48
N ASN A 24 0.65 -23.78 2.48
CA ASN A 24 -0.59 -24.31 1.91
C ASN A 24 -1.31 -25.20 2.91
N ARG A 25 -0.58 -26.07 3.62
CA ARG A 25 -1.16 -26.90 4.69
C ARG A 25 -1.80 -26.04 5.79
N LEU A 26 -1.18 -24.92 6.16
CA LEU A 26 -1.72 -23.98 7.13
C LEU A 26 -3.06 -23.39 6.66
N LEU A 27 -3.14 -22.96 5.40
CA LEU A 27 -4.39 -22.47 4.80
C LEU A 27 -5.47 -23.56 4.80
N THR A 28 -5.15 -24.74 4.27
CA THR A 28 -6.08 -25.88 4.20
C THR A 28 -6.59 -26.26 5.59
N HIS A 29 -5.72 -26.31 6.59
CA HIS A 29 -6.10 -26.67 7.96
C HIS A 29 -7.08 -25.66 8.58
N ASN A 30 -6.85 -24.36 8.37
CA ASN A 30 -7.71 -23.30 8.91
C ASN A 30 -9.08 -23.25 8.20
N LEU A 31 -9.14 -23.49 6.89
CA LEU A 31 -10.40 -23.52 6.14
C LEU A 31 -11.36 -24.64 6.58
N TYR A 32 -10.82 -25.76 7.06
CA TYR A 32 -11.62 -26.90 7.51
C TYR A 32 -11.85 -26.95 9.03
N ARG A 33 -11.17 -26.10 9.82
CA ARG A 33 -11.31 -26.04 11.28
C ARG A 33 -11.11 -24.62 11.81
N THR A 34 -12.12 -24.08 12.49
CA THR A 34 -11.97 -22.90 13.36
C THR A 34 -11.13 -23.28 14.57
N THR A 35 -9.83 -23.02 14.50
CA THR A 35 -8.90 -23.37 15.58
C THR A 35 -7.96 -22.22 15.89
N GLU A 36 -7.85 -21.91 17.17
CA GLU A 36 -6.73 -21.18 17.75
C GLU A 36 -5.47 -22.03 17.57
N LEU A 37 -4.45 -21.44 16.96
CA LEU A 37 -3.17 -22.10 16.72
C LEU A 37 -2.12 -21.49 17.63
N SER A 38 -1.36 -22.33 18.33
CA SER A 38 -0.18 -21.87 19.07
C SER A 38 0.98 -21.66 18.10
N ALA A 39 1.64 -20.51 18.19
CA ALA A 39 2.81 -20.18 17.40
C ALA A 39 3.90 -19.61 18.30
N PHE A 40 5.15 -19.96 18.00
CA PHE A 40 6.32 -19.30 18.57
C PHE A 40 6.76 -18.20 17.63
N ILE A 41 7.09 -17.03 18.19
CA ILE A 41 7.53 -15.87 17.45
C ILE A 41 8.95 -15.58 17.87
N GLU A 42 9.83 -15.51 16.89
CA GLU A 42 11.22 -15.09 17.08
C GLU A 42 11.46 -13.86 16.22
N GLY A 43 12.11 -12.85 16.78
CA GLY A 43 12.37 -11.57 16.11
C GLY A 43 12.17 -10.36 17.03
N PRO A 44 12.26 -9.13 16.49
CA PRO A 44 12.30 -8.78 15.06
C PRO A 44 13.68 -8.94 14.39
N TYR A 45 13.68 -9.38 13.12
CA TYR A 45 14.91 -9.52 12.31
C TYR A 45 15.11 -8.41 11.27
N GLY A 46 14.09 -7.59 11.01
CA GLY A 46 14.17 -6.55 9.99
C GLY A 46 14.92 -5.31 10.51
N GLN A 47 15.79 -4.74 9.67
CA GLN A 47 16.33 -3.41 9.90
C GLN A 47 15.35 -2.38 9.35
N GLY A 48 14.92 -1.43 10.19
CA GLY A 48 14.06 -0.34 9.76
C GLY A 48 14.81 0.65 8.86
N PHE A 49 14.11 1.21 7.88
CA PHE A 49 14.61 2.36 7.12
C PHE A 49 14.28 3.67 7.87
N ASP A 50 15.25 4.56 8.01
CA ASP A 50 14.98 5.92 8.48
C ASP A 50 14.76 6.83 7.27
N LEU A 51 13.50 6.96 6.85
CA LEU A 51 13.14 7.86 5.74
C LEU A 51 12.62 9.23 6.22
N ARG A 52 12.79 9.56 7.50
CA ARG A 52 12.20 10.77 8.09
C ARG A 52 12.74 12.08 7.48
N ASP A 53 13.94 12.04 6.93
CA ASP A 53 14.60 13.21 6.32
C ASP A 53 14.39 13.34 4.81
N PHE A 54 13.66 12.42 4.19
CA PHE A 54 13.36 12.46 2.76
C PHE A 54 12.00 13.10 2.52
N GLY A 55 11.96 14.07 1.59
CA GLY A 55 10.73 14.76 1.21
C GLY A 55 9.83 13.87 0.33
N THR A 56 10.45 13.05 -0.52
CA THR A 56 9.78 12.11 -1.40
C THR A 56 10.30 10.70 -1.17
N VAL A 57 9.39 9.73 -1.05
CA VAL A 57 9.69 8.31 -0.90
C VAL A 57 8.96 7.53 -1.99
N VAL A 58 9.70 6.74 -2.78
CA VAL A 58 9.16 5.82 -3.76
C VAL A 58 9.44 4.39 -3.29
N LEU A 59 8.38 3.58 -3.23
CA LEU A 59 8.42 2.19 -2.77
C LEU A 59 8.01 1.28 -3.93
N PHE A 60 8.85 0.31 -4.27
CA PHE A 60 8.57 -0.72 -5.26
C PHE A 60 8.37 -2.07 -4.58
N ALA A 61 7.23 -2.68 -4.85
CA ALA A 61 6.86 -3.99 -4.32
C ALA A 61 6.43 -4.95 -5.44
N SER A 62 6.60 -6.24 -5.20
CA SER A 62 6.05 -7.31 -6.03
C SER A 62 5.44 -8.38 -5.12
N GLY A 63 4.29 -8.91 -5.54
CA GLY A 63 3.53 -9.93 -4.82
C GLY A 63 3.28 -9.59 -3.35
N ILE A 64 3.39 -10.58 -2.46
CA ILE A 64 3.20 -10.38 -1.00
C ILE A 64 4.26 -9.47 -0.35
N GLY A 65 5.33 -9.11 -1.06
CA GLY A 65 6.36 -8.18 -0.58
C GLY A 65 5.83 -6.77 -0.27
N ILE A 66 4.63 -6.44 -0.74
CA ILE A 66 3.89 -5.23 -0.38
C ILE A 66 3.63 -5.09 1.12
N VAL A 67 3.46 -6.21 1.84
CA VAL A 67 3.08 -6.19 3.26
C VAL A 67 4.12 -5.47 4.12
N GLY A 68 5.41 -5.62 3.79
CA GLY A 68 6.48 -4.89 4.47
C GLY A 68 6.44 -3.39 4.20
N HIS A 69 6.14 -3.01 2.96
CA HIS A 69 5.97 -1.62 2.56
C HIS A 69 4.76 -0.99 3.23
N LEU A 70 3.61 -1.68 3.31
CA LEU A 70 2.42 -1.17 4.00
C LEU A 70 2.66 -0.87 5.47
N ALA A 71 3.36 -1.74 6.19
CA ALA A 71 3.74 -1.49 7.59
C ALA A 71 4.60 -0.22 7.71
N PHE A 72 5.49 0.00 6.74
CA PHE A 72 6.33 1.18 6.69
C PHE A 72 5.54 2.46 6.34
N VAL A 73 4.63 2.40 5.36
CA VAL A 73 3.73 3.50 4.99
C VAL A 73 2.85 3.90 6.17
N GLN A 74 2.28 2.94 6.90
CA GLN A 74 1.48 3.19 8.10
C GLN A 74 2.28 3.96 9.16
N LYS A 75 3.56 3.57 9.37
CA LYS A 75 4.45 4.30 10.27
C LYS A 75 4.71 5.73 9.78
N LEU A 76 5.00 5.92 8.49
CA LEU A 76 5.25 7.24 7.93
C LEU A 76 4.05 8.18 8.05
N ILE A 77 2.84 7.70 7.76
CA ILE A 77 1.60 8.48 7.91
C ILE A 77 1.41 8.90 9.37
N ARG A 78 1.61 7.96 10.32
CA ARG A 78 1.53 8.28 11.75
C ARG A 78 2.58 9.31 12.17
N ASP A 79 3.83 9.14 11.74
CA ASP A 79 4.92 10.08 12.04
C ASP A 79 4.67 11.46 11.41
N HIS A 80 4.08 11.51 10.21
CA HIS A 80 3.71 12.75 9.53
C HIS A 80 2.65 13.52 10.31
N ARG A 81 1.62 12.82 10.80
CA ARG A 81 0.58 13.43 11.65
C ARG A 81 1.12 13.95 12.98
N GLN A 82 2.17 13.34 13.50
CA GLN A 82 2.88 13.81 14.70
C GLN A 82 3.95 14.87 14.40
N SER A 83 4.07 15.34 13.15
CA SER A 83 5.12 16.26 12.69
C SER A 83 6.55 15.77 12.97
N LYS A 84 6.75 14.45 12.97
CA LYS A 84 8.05 13.78 13.24
C LYS A 84 8.83 13.42 11.98
N THR A 85 8.27 13.63 10.80
CA THR A 85 8.90 13.36 9.51
C THR A 85 8.74 14.54 8.55
N LYS A 86 9.72 14.72 7.66
CA LYS A 86 9.69 15.68 6.55
C LYS A 86 9.09 15.06 5.28
N THR A 87 8.74 13.78 5.29
CA THR A 87 8.11 13.11 4.16
C THR A 87 6.78 13.76 3.84
N ARG A 88 6.64 14.25 2.61
CA ARG A 88 5.42 14.90 2.10
C ARG A 88 4.80 14.16 0.93
N ASP A 89 5.59 13.32 0.26
CA ASP A 89 5.16 12.60 -0.92
C ASP A 89 5.60 11.14 -0.82
N LEU A 90 4.63 10.24 -0.89
CA LEU A 90 4.83 8.80 -0.88
C LEU A 90 4.18 8.21 -2.13
N LEU A 91 4.98 7.49 -2.91
CA LEU A 91 4.56 6.74 -4.09
C LEU A 91 4.83 5.26 -3.84
N LEU A 92 3.80 4.43 -3.91
CA LEU A 92 3.91 2.98 -3.79
C LEU A 92 3.52 2.35 -5.13
N VAL A 93 4.49 1.75 -5.80
CA VAL A 93 4.29 1.00 -7.04
C VAL A 93 4.33 -0.48 -6.70
N TRP A 94 3.26 -1.20 -7.00
CA TRP A 94 3.10 -2.61 -6.63
C TRP A 94 2.72 -3.45 -7.84
N HIS A 95 3.55 -4.45 -8.16
CA HIS A 95 3.21 -5.49 -9.13
C HIS A 95 2.53 -6.68 -8.45
N VAL A 96 1.34 -7.03 -8.92
CA VAL A 96 0.48 -8.10 -8.44
C VAL A 96 0.56 -9.24 -9.46
N ASP A 97 0.99 -10.41 -8.99
CA ASP A 97 1.08 -11.60 -9.83
C ASP A 97 -0.26 -12.36 -9.84
N ASP A 98 -1.01 -12.29 -8.74
CA ASP A 98 -2.29 -12.99 -8.55
C ASP A 98 -3.27 -12.11 -7.78
N LYS A 99 -4.52 -12.06 -8.23
CA LYS A 99 -5.61 -11.29 -7.60
C LYS A 99 -5.82 -11.65 -6.12
N TYR A 100 -5.51 -12.88 -5.71
CA TYR A 100 -5.53 -13.28 -4.31
C TYR A 100 -4.61 -12.41 -3.43
N GLN A 101 -3.48 -11.93 -3.98
CA GLN A 101 -2.58 -11.03 -3.25
C GLN A 101 -3.24 -9.68 -2.97
N LEU A 102 -4.10 -9.20 -3.89
CA LEU A 102 -4.92 -8.00 -3.69
C LEU A 102 -5.86 -8.19 -2.50
N ASP A 103 -6.63 -9.28 -2.50
CA ASP A 103 -7.60 -9.59 -1.44
C ASP A 103 -6.93 -9.69 -0.05
N LEU A 104 -5.71 -10.24 0.00
CA LEU A 104 -4.95 -10.37 1.24
C LEU A 104 -4.61 -9.04 1.92
N VAL A 105 -4.39 -7.97 1.14
CA VAL A 105 -3.91 -6.67 1.66
C VAL A 105 -4.89 -5.53 1.46
N TRP A 106 -5.98 -5.74 0.72
CA TRP A 106 -6.97 -4.74 0.36
C TRP A 106 -7.48 -3.95 1.57
N GLU A 107 -7.87 -4.66 2.63
CA GLU A 107 -8.37 -4.06 3.88
C GLU A 107 -7.32 -3.17 4.55
N VAL A 108 -6.09 -3.69 4.68
CA VAL A 108 -4.98 -2.99 5.33
C VAL A 108 -4.62 -1.74 4.53
N MET A 109 -4.48 -1.87 3.21
CA MET A 109 -4.16 -0.77 2.31
C MET A 109 -5.22 0.33 2.40
N ASN A 110 -6.50 -0.02 2.30
CA ASN A 110 -7.58 0.96 2.44
C ASN A 110 -7.62 1.62 3.81
N THR A 111 -7.34 0.86 4.88
CA THR A 111 -7.29 1.41 6.24
C THR A 111 -6.15 2.42 6.39
N ILE A 112 -4.96 2.11 5.87
CA ILE A 112 -3.80 2.99 5.89
C ILE A 112 -4.09 4.28 5.10
N LEU A 113 -4.64 4.15 3.89
CA LEU A 113 -4.97 5.30 3.06
C LEU A 113 -6.06 6.17 3.71
N ARG A 114 -7.12 5.58 4.30
CA ARG A 114 -8.11 6.35 5.07
C ARG A 114 -7.51 7.12 6.23
N LYS A 115 -6.46 6.62 6.89
CA LYS A 115 -5.76 7.33 7.96
C LYS A 115 -4.96 8.54 7.44
N ASP A 116 -4.56 8.54 6.17
CA ASP A 116 -3.92 9.69 5.52
C ASP A 116 -4.93 10.81 5.18
N ASP A 117 -6.21 10.46 4.91
CA ASP A 117 -7.28 11.44 4.62
C ASP A 117 -7.67 12.31 5.80
N LEU A 118 -7.55 11.78 7.02
CA LEU A 118 -8.14 12.43 8.18
C LEU A 118 -7.38 13.72 8.48
N PRO A 119 -8.03 14.90 8.39
CA PRO A 119 -7.39 16.16 8.74
C PRO A 119 -6.89 16.07 10.18
N GLY A 120 -5.69 16.60 10.43
CA GLY A 120 -5.02 16.54 11.73
C GLY A 120 -5.89 17.09 12.85
N ALA A 121 -6.70 16.23 13.47
CA ALA A 121 -7.57 16.61 14.57
C ALA A 121 -6.71 16.85 15.81
N VAL A 122 -6.74 18.10 16.26
CA VAL A 122 -6.39 18.56 17.60
C VAL A 122 -6.90 17.54 18.62
N THR A 123 -6.00 17.05 19.46
CA THR A 123 -6.33 16.23 20.63
C THR A 123 -7.22 17.03 21.57
N ASN A 124 -8.53 16.81 21.50
CA ASN A 124 -9.42 17.00 22.65
C ASN A 124 -10.05 15.65 22.97
N LYS A 125 -9.56 15.05 24.06
CA LYS A 125 -10.29 14.00 24.77
C LYS A 125 -11.64 14.60 25.16
N ASN A 126 -12.73 14.05 24.64
CA ASN A 126 -13.93 13.66 25.39
C ASN A 126 -15.12 13.38 24.46
N THR A 127 -15.77 12.24 24.73
CA THR A 127 -17.21 11.98 24.62
C THR A 127 -17.76 11.46 23.28
N SER A 128 -18.16 10.18 23.38
CA SER A 128 -19.25 9.49 22.66
C SER A 128 -19.24 9.44 21.14
N ILE A 129 -19.13 8.20 20.65
CA ILE A 129 -19.54 7.71 19.34
C ILE A 129 -20.97 8.19 19.01
N PRO A 130 -21.20 8.66 17.79
CA PRO A 130 -22.31 8.15 17.01
C PRO A 130 -21.80 7.50 15.73
N SER A 131 -22.09 6.22 15.62
CA SER A 131 -21.95 5.43 14.40
C SER A 131 -22.77 6.08 13.30
N ARG A 132 -22.10 6.80 12.39
CA ARG A 132 -22.69 7.22 11.12
C ARG A 132 -21.96 6.50 9.99
N SER A 133 -22.46 5.29 9.71
CA SER A 133 -22.23 4.57 8.47
C SER A 133 -22.61 5.46 7.30
N GLY A 134 -21.60 5.96 6.58
CA GLY A 134 -21.75 6.68 5.34
C GLY A 134 -20.65 6.24 4.41
N LYS A 135 -20.94 5.23 3.57
CA LYS A 135 -20.13 4.90 2.40
C LYS A 135 -19.96 6.16 1.56
N ILE A 136 -18.76 6.72 1.53
CA ILE A 136 -18.37 7.70 0.53
C ILE A 136 -17.56 6.92 -0.50
N ASP A 137 -18.28 6.26 -1.42
CA ASP A 137 -17.71 5.73 -2.64
C ASP A 137 -17.49 6.90 -3.60
N ARG A 138 -16.26 7.42 -3.65
CA ARG A 138 -15.80 8.32 -4.72
C ARG A 138 -15.02 7.49 -5.73
N TYR A 139 -15.73 6.64 -6.48
CA TYR A 139 -15.19 6.07 -7.70
C TYR A 139 -15.31 7.11 -8.80
N LEU A 140 -14.18 7.48 -9.41
CA LEU A 140 -14.18 8.24 -10.65
C LEU A 140 -13.99 7.21 -11.76
N GLY A 141 -14.96 7.16 -12.69
CA GLY A 141 -14.99 6.20 -13.79
C GLY A 141 -13.68 6.17 -14.57
N GLY A 142 -13.33 4.99 -15.10
CA GLY A 142 -12.11 4.79 -15.88
C GLY A 142 -12.04 5.80 -17.03
N SER A 143 -11.07 6.71 -16.98
CA SER A 143 -10.74 7.58 -18.10
C SER A 143 -9.64 6.93 -18.94
N ALA A 144 -9.64 7.20 -20.23
CA ALA A 144 -8.59 6.77 -21.16
C ALA A 144 -7.27 7.57 -20.99
N THR A 145 -7.18 8.44 -19.97
CA THR A 145 -5.98 9.23 -19.69
C THR A 145 -5.12 8.51 -18.66
N GLU A 146 -4.05 7.90 -19.14
CA GLU A 146 -2.98 7.36 -18.30
C GLU A 146 -2.30 8.51 -17.55
N GLU A 147 -2.42 8.51 -16.21
CA GLU A 147 -1.56 9.35 -15.39
C GLU A 147 -0.21 8.66 -15.19
N SER A 148 0.88 9.36 -15.51
CA SER A 148 2.22 8.84 -15.29
C SER A 148 2.50 8.69 -13.78
N PRO A 149 2.86 7.49 -13.28
CA PRO A 149 3.03 7.24 -11.85
C PRO A 149 4.07 8.13 -11.15
N GLY A 150 5.02 8.69 -11.90
CA GLY A 150 6.04 9.60 -11.38
C GLY A 150 5.57 11.06 -11.23
N VAL A 151 4.45 11.43 -11.84
CA VAL A 151 3.94 12.81 -11.83
C VAL A 151 3.07 13.03 -10.59
N ARG A 152 3.25 14.18 -9.93
CA ARG A 152 2.47 14.57 -8.75
C ARG A 152 1.04 14.97 -9.17
N PRO A 153 -0.02 14.30 -8.66
CA PRO A 153 -1.38 14.83 -8.75
C PRO A 153 -1.50 16.15 -7.98
N ALA A 154 -2.42 17.04 -8.37
CA ALA A 154 -2.58 18.35 -7.72
C ALA A 154 -2.67 18.25 -6.18
N PRO A 155 -2.19 19.24 -5.42
CA PRO A 155 -2.11 19.16 -3.97
C PRO A 155 -3.51 19.06 -3.35
N HIS A 156 -3.91 17.84 -2.97
CA HIS A 156 -5.21 17.54 -2.35
C HIS A 156 -5.11 17.25 -0.84
N GLY A 157 -3.94 17.50 -0.22
CA GLY A 157 -3.70 17.18 1.20
C GLY A 157 -3.40 15.71 1.47
N GLU A 158 -3.45 14.87 0.44
CA GLU A 158 -3.10 13.45 0.46
C GLU A 158 -1.59 13.29 0.17
N ASN A 159 -0.89 12.52 1.00
CA ASN A 159 0.54 12.32 0.88
C ASN A 159 0.90 10.99 0.19
N ALA A 160 0.00 10.00 0.17
CA ALA A 160 0.29 8.65 -0.32
C ALA A 160 -0.50 8.28 -1.59
N ASN A 161 0.20 7.91 -2.67
CA ASN A 161 -0.37 7.36 -3.90
C ASN A 161 0.09 5.92 -4.12
N VAL A 162 -0.82 5.06 -4.58
CA VAL A 162 -0.60 3.63 -4.83
C VAL A 162 -0.95 3.30 -6.28
N TYR A 163 0.01 2.74 -7.00
CA TYR A 163 -0.18 2.20 -8.35
C TYR A 163 -0.05 0.69 -8.30
N ILE A 164 -1.08 0.01 -8.74
CA ILE A 164 -1.21 -1.44 -8.76
C ILE A 164 -1.09 -1.88 -10.21
N TYR A 165 -0.08 -2.69 -10.49
CA TYR A 165 0.20 -3.29 -11.78
C TYR A 165 -0.15 -4.77 -11.72
N GLY A 166 -0.65 -5.34 -12.80
CA GLY A 166 -0.81 -6.78 -12.89
C GLY A 166 -1.35 -7.24 -14.24
N ASP A 167 -1.13 -8.50 -14.56
CA ASP A 167 -1.61 -9.12 -15.79
C ASP A 167 -3.00 -9.77 -15.59
N TYR A 168 -3.92 -9.00 -14.99
CA TYR A 168 -5.30 -9.41 -14.80
C TYR A 168 -6.24 -8.42 -15.49
N ASP A 169 -7.42 -8.90 -15.87
CA ASP A 169 -8.42 -8.04 -16.50
C ASP A 169 -9.01 -7.08 -15.46
N ILE A 170 -8.74 -5.79 -15.65
CA ILE A 170 -9.32 -4.71 -14.88
C ILE A 170 -10.68 -4.42 -15.52
N LEU A 171 -11.75 -4.63 -14.76
CA LEU A 171 -13.10 -4.36 -15.23
C LEU A 171 -13.55 -2.98 -14.75
N ASN A 172 -14.16 -2.20 -15.65
CA ASN A 172 -14.86 -0.99 -15.28
C ASN A 172 -16.28 -1.29 -14.74
N GLU A 173 -17.02 -0.26 -14.35
CA GLU A 173 -18.37 -0.38 -13.79
C GLU A 173 -19.38 -1.02 -14.76
N ALA A 174 -19.15 -0.89 -16.07
CA ALA A 174 -19.95 -1.52 -17.10
C ALA A 174 -19.57 -2.98 -17.37
N GLY A 175 -18.59 -3.53 -16.63
CA GLY A 175 -18.07 -4.88 -16.83
C GLY A 175 -17.12 -5.03 -18.02
N ASN A 176 -16.70 -3.92 -18.64
CA ASN A 176 -15.79 -3.94 -19.76
C ASN A 176 -14.34 -3.94 -19.28
N ALA A 177 -13.48 -4.71 -19.95
CA ALA A 177 -12.05 -4.70 -19.69
C ALA A 177 -11.44 -3.34 -20.08
N VAL A 178 -10.65 -2.76 -19.17
CA VAL A 178 -9.92 -1.51 -19.35
C VAL A 178 -8.45 -1.72 -19.03
N LEU A 179 -7.56 -0.93 -19.65
CA LEU A 179 -6.13 -0.96 -19.35
C LEU A 179 -5.77 -0.20 -18.06
N TYR A 180 -6.66 0.69 -17.64
CA TYR A 180 -6.44 1.59 -16.53
C TYR A 180 -7.75 1.82 -15.79
N ARG A 181 -7.69 1.82 -14.45
CA ARG A 181 -8.80 2.21 -13.58
C ARG A 181 -8.28 3.02 -12.42
N ARG A 182 -8.90 4.17 -12.18
CA ARG A 182 -8.64 4.93 -10.96
C ARG A 182 -9.72 4.67 -9.92
N SER A 183 -9.31 4.40 -8.70
CA SER A 183 -10.20 4.31 -7.53
C SER A 183 -9.91 5.49 -6.61
N GLY A 184 -10.71 6.54 -6.77
CA GLY A 184 -10.49 7.82 -6.09
C GLY A 184 -9.23 8.54 -6.56
N SER A 185 -8.64 9.37 -5.71
CA SER A 185 -7.44 10.15 -6.06
C SER A 185 -6.12 9.40 -5.89
N ARG A 186 -6.11 8.27 -5.16
CA ARG A 186 -4.87 7.66 -4.64
C ARG A 186 -4.53 6.28 -5.14
N ILE A 187 -5.52 5.51 -5.61
CA ILE A 187 -5.28 4.15 -6.09
C ILE A 187 -5.52 4.16 -7.60
N ALA A 188 -4.52 3.71 -8.34
CA ALA A 188 -4.65 3.44 -9.76
C ALA A 188 -4.29 1.98 -10.01
N GLU A 189 -5.12 1.27 -10.78
CA GLU A 189 -4.85 -0.05 -11.32
C GLU A 189 -4.48 0.09 -12.80
N VAL A 190 -3.40 -0.58 -13.20
CA VAL A 190 -2.83 -0.53 -14.55
C VAL A 190 -2.55 -1.96 -15.01
N LYS A 191 -2.99 -2.32 -16.22
CA LYS A 191 -2.72 -3.64 -16.79
C LYS A 191 -1.27 -3.73 -17.27
N GLY A 192 -0.59 -4.83 -16.95
CA GLY A 192 0.78 -5.12 -17.37
C GLY A 192 1.82 -4.83 -16.30
N GLU A 193 3.08 -4.63 -16.72
CA GLU A 193 4.22 -4.47 -15.82
C GLU A 193 4.62 -2.99 -15.62
N PRO A 194 5.12 -2.62 -14.42
CA PRO A 194 5.61 -1.28 -14.17
C PRO A 194 6.93 -1.03 -14.90
N ASN A 195 6.99 0.03 -15.73
CA ASN A 195 8.25 0.52 -16.28
C ASN A 195 9.02 1.30 -15.20
N VAL A 196 9.74 0.56 -14.35
CA VAL A 196 10.49 1.12 -13.21
C VAL A 196 11.47 2.21 -13.65
N GLY A 197 12.15 2.04 -14.80
CA GLY A 197 13.10 3.03 -15.32
C GLY A 197 12.43 4.36 -15.65
N GLN A 198 11.31 4.31 -16.35
CA GLN A 198 10.53 5.50 -16.69
C GLN A 198 9.97 6.17 -15.42
N ILE A 199 9.41 5.40 -14.49
CA ILE A 199 8.86 5.93 -13.24
C ILE A 199 9.95 6.64 -12.43
N ILE A 200 11.14 6.04 -12.30
CA ILE A 200 12.26 6.68 -11.60
C ILE A 200 12.69 7.96 -12.31
N SER A 201 12.81 7.93 -13.64
CA SER A 201 13.14 9.13 -14.44
C SER A 201 12.12 10.24 -14.21
N ASP A 202 10.84 9.94 -14.28
CA ASP A 202 9.76 10.90 -14.07
C ASP A 202 9.79 11.49 -12.66
N VAL A 203 10.02 10.66 -11.63
CA VAL A 203 10.16 11.13 -10.25
C VAL A 203 11.37 12.05 -10.10
N LEU A 204 12.51 11.69 -10.68
CA LEU A 204 13.73 12.52 -10.61
C LEU A 204 13.55 13.86 -11.32
N ASN A 205 12.80 13.90 -12.42
CA ASN A 205 12.58 15.11 -13.20
C ASN A 205 11.49 16.02 -12.61
N THR A 206 10.51 15.46 -11.90
CA THR A 206 9.34 16.22 -11.40
C THR A 206 9.44 16.61 -9.93
N ARG A 207 10.22 15.89 -9.12
CA ARG A 207 10.27 16.10 -7.66
C ARG A 207 11.53 16.85 -7.26
N VAL A 208 11.36 17.75 -6.30
CA VAL A 208 12.44 18.55 -5.71
C VAL A 208 12.72 18.10 -4.28
N GLY A 209 14.00 18.00 -3.93
CA GLY A 209 14.46 17.66 -2.57
C GLY A 209 15.05 16.27 -2.46
N ARG A 210 15.21 15.80 -1.21
CA ARG A 210 15.79 14.48 -0.93
C ARG A 210 14.78 13.38 -1.28
N LEU A 211 15.19 12.51 -2.20
CA LEU A 211 14.44 11.36 -2.67
C LEU A 211 15.00 10.06 -2.08
N ALA A 212 14.11 9.20 -1.58
CA ALA A 212 14.44 7.81 -1.27
C ALA A 212 13.69 6.90 -2.22
N ILE A 213 14.41 5.95 -2.83
CA ILE A 213 13.83 4.88 -3.65
C ILE A 213 14.13 3.56 -2.94
N CYS A 214 13.08 2.82 -2.59
CA CYS A 214 13.19 1.55 -1.89
C CYS A 214 12.48 0.47 -2.67
N GLY A 215 13.13 -0.69 -2.79
CA GLY A 215 12.55 -1.87 -3.41
C GLY A 215 13.60 -2.95 -3.53
N LYS A 216 13.17 -4.20 -3.58
CA LYS A 216 14.03 -5.25 -4.11
C LYS A 216 13.87 -5.22 -5.62
N LEU A 217 14.94 -4.90 -6.34
CA LEU A 217 15.01 -5.13 -7.78
C LEU A 217 14.77 -6.62 -8.00
N CYS A 218 13.63 -6.96 -8.61
CA CYS A 218 13.43 -8.31 -9.11
C CYS A 218 14.47 -8.51 -10.21
N HIS A 219 15.31 -9.54 -10.07
CA HIS A 219 16.26 -9.95 -11.10
C HIS A 219 15.48 -10.47 -12.32
N SER A 220 14.96 -9.58 -13.16
CA SER A 220 14.62 -9.87 -14.56
C SER A 220 15.22 -8.86 -15.53
N LEU A 221 16.12 -7.99 -15.07
CA LEU A 221 17.08 -7.33 -15.96
C LEU A 221 18.17 -8.35 -16.34
N SER A 222 17.81 -9.29 -17.21
CA SER A 222 18.80 -9.85 -18.13
C SER A 222 19.15 -8.73 -19.09
N LEU A 223 20.24 -8.03 -18.79
CA LEU A 223 20.97 -7.26 -19.79
C LEU A 223 21.39 -8.24 -20.89
N HIS A 224 20.78 -8.09 -22.06
CA HIS A 224 21.28 -8.63 -23.31
C HIS A 224 21.69 -7.48 -24.22
#